data_AF-A0A1B6E0Y2-F1
#
_entry.id   AF-A0A1B6E0Y2-F1
#
_cell.length_a   1.000
_cell.length_b   1.000
_cell.length_c   1.000
_cell.angle_alpha   90.00
_cell.angle_beta   90.00
_cell.angle_gamma   90.00
#
_symmetry.space_group_name_H-M   'P 1'
#
loop_
_entity.id
_entity.type
_entity.pdbx_description
1 polymer ?
#
loop_
_entity_poly.entity_id
_entity_poly.type
_entity_poly.pdbx_seq_one_letter_code
_entity_poly.pdbx_strand_id
1 'polypeptide(L)'
;MEHQIRNRQVQKEYVCRVEGEFPDEIECSEPIEVVSYKIGVCKVSPKGKECSTTFHKLGYNAKTNTSVVLCLPHTGRMHQIRVHLQYLGYPVVNDPLYNHTVFGPEKGKNGNIGKTDEELIRDLISIHNAENWLGMDGDSDLSMFKPILNYEEDEKGLSREPSPCENNMMVPPPPPLPSKLLQCANKVTVATQTGHEAPDLAFHPDKLTTDPHCYECKVKYRDPKPRDLVMYLHAWKYRGPGWSYQTELPEWAKVDWVEPDD
;
A
#
# COMPACT_ATOMS: atom_id res chain seq x y z
N MET A 1 17.51 -18.91 -2.46
CA MET A 1 17.03 -17.74 -3.23
C MET A 1 17.43 -16.42 -2.57
N GLU A 2 17.15 -16.19 -1.29
CA GLU A 2 17.46 -14.93 -0.59
C GLU A 2 18.92 -14.47 -0.70
N HIS A 3 19.89 -15.38 -0.53
CA HIS A 3 21.32 -15.08 -0.70
C HIS A 3 21.65 -14.54 -2.10
N GLN A 4 21.06 -15.13 -3.15
CA GLN A 4 21.25 -14.69 -4.54
C GLN A 4 20.64 -13.30 -4.78
N ILE A 5 19.48 -13.02 -4.18
CA ILE A 5 18.84 -11.69 -4.26
C ILE A 5 19.71 -10.64 -3.56
N ARG A 6 20.21 -10.93 -2.36
CA ARG A 6 21.08 -10.02 -1.60
C ARG A 6 22.37 -9.69 -2.35
N ASN A 7 22.92 -10.67 -3.04
CA ASN A 7 24.14 -10.53 -3.84
C ASN A 7 23.88 -10.06 -5.28
N ARG A 8 22.65 -9.62 -5.61
CA ARG A 8 22.25 -9.12 -6.94
C ARG A 8 22.49 -10.11 -8.09
N GLN A 9 22.46 -11.41 -7.79
CA GLN A 9 22.60 -12.49 -8.77
C GLN A 9 21.28 -12.83 -9.46
N VAL A 10 20.17 -12.22 -9.03
CA VAL A 10 18.84 -12.42 -9.61
C VAL A 10 18.49 -11.24 -10.50
N GLN A 11 18.35 -11.52 -11.79
CA GLN A 11 17.78 -10.60 -12.77
C GLN A 11 16.26 -10.65 -12.69
N LYS A 12 15.62 -9.48 -12.81
CA LYS A 12 14.17 -9.32 -12.71
C LYS A 12 13.71 -8.54 -13.94
N GLU A 13 12.64 -9.03 -14.57
CA GLU A 13 12.01 -8.39 -15.71
C GLU A 13 10.55 -8.13 -15.34
N TYR A 14 10.12 -6.89 -15.54
CA TYR A 14 8.75 -6.46 -15.31
C TYR A 14 8.15 -5.93 -16.61
N VAL A 15 6.83 -6.01 -16.75
CA VAL A 15 6.11 -5.35 -17.83
C VAL A 15 5.11 -4.38 -17.22
N CYS A 16 5.01 -3.17 -17.76
CA CYS A 16 4.00 -2.20 -17.34
C CYS A 16 3.29 -1.55 -18.53
N ARG A 17 2.10 -1.01 -18.26
CA ARG A 17 1.41 -0.09 -19.18
C ARG A 17 1.47 1.32 -18.62
N VAL A 18 1.98 2.25 -19.42
CA VAL A 18 2.24 3.64 -19.03
C VAL A 18 1.49 4.61 -19.93
N GLU A 19 1.16 5.79 -19.40
CA GLU A 19 0.60 6.89 -20.20
C GLU A 19 1.62 7.38 -21.22
N GLY A 20 1.15 7.84 -22.38
CA GLY A 20 1.96 8.48 -23.42
C GLY A 20 2.70 7.54 -24.36
N GLU A 21 3.35 8.14 -25.36
CA GLU A 21 4.25 7.46 -26.29
C GLU A 21 5.66 7.39 -25.68
N PHE A 22 6.02 6.22 -25.18
CA PHE A 22 7.30 5.98 -24.53
C PHE A 22 8.45 5.96 -25.57
N PRO A 23 9.65 6.46 -25.24
CA PRO A 23 10.82 6.31 -26.11
C PRO A 23 11.20 4.84 -26.30
N ASP A 24 11.94 4.51 -27.36
CA ASP A 24 12.29 3.11 -27.65
C ASP A 24 13.13 2.46 -26.54
N GLU A 25 14.10 3.20 -26.00
CA GLU A 25 14.93 2.80 -24.88
C GLU A 25 15.33 4.02 -24.03
N ILE A 26 15.29 3.86 -22.71
CA ILE A 26 15.76 4.87 -21.75
C ILE A 26 16.26 4.21 -20.47
N GLU A 27 17.37 4.70 -19.92
CA GLU A 27 17.82 4.36 -18.58
C GLU A 27 17.56 5.53 -17.64
N CYS A 28 16.90 5.28 -16.51
CA CYS A 28 16.74 6.25 -15.44
C CYS A 28 17.61 5.84 -14.26
N SER A 29 18.58 6.69 -13.92
CA SER A 29 19.52 6.48 -12.79
C SER A 29 19.30 7.48 -11.65
N GLU A 30 18.09 8.04 -11.57
CA GLU A 30 17.76 9.04 -10.57
C GLU A 30 17.64 8.43 -9.16
N PRO A 31 18.27 9.01 -8.12
CA PRO A 31 18.21 8.49 -6.75
C PRO A 31 16.81 8.64 -6.15
N ILE A 32 16.39 7.64 -5.37
CA ILE A 32 15.04 7.63 -4.75
C ILE A 32 15.12 7.80 -3.23
N GLU A 33 14.41 8.79 -2.73
CA GLU A 33 14.21 9.08 -1.31
C GLU A 33 12.82 8.60 -0.85
N VAL A 34 12.74 8.06 0.37
CA VAL A 34 11.46 7.78 1.02
C VAL A 34 11.03 9.04 1.77
N VAL A 35 9.99 9.71 1.27
CA VAL A 35 9.49 10.98 1.80
C VAL A 35 8.74 10.76 3.11
N SER A 36 7.93 9.70 3.17
CA SER A 36 7.24 9.32 4.40
C SER A 36 7.07 7.81 4.48
N TYR A 37 7.70 7.22 5.50
CA TYR A 37 7.57 5.79 5.80
C TYR A 37 6.16 5.41 6.27
N LYS A 38 5.40 6.36 6.85
CA LYS A 38 4.04 6.10 7.35
C LYS A 38 3.06 5.78 6.22
N ILE A 39 3.21 6.46 5.08
CA ILE A 39 2.35 6.29 3.90
C ILE A 39 3.06 5.57 2.75
N GLY A 40 4.34 5.22 2.91
CA GLY A 40 5.12 4.50 1.90
C GLY A 40 5.40 5.30 0.62
N VAL A 41 5.44 6.64 0.70
CA VAL A 41 5.64 7.51 -0.47
C VAL A 41 7.12 7.75 -0.73
N CYS A 42 7.52 7.62 -1.99
CA CYS A 42 8.87 7.85 -2.48
C CYS A 42 8.89 9.00 -3.50
N LYS A 43 10.03 9.67 -3.67
CA LYS A 43 10.27 10.62 -4.75
C LYS A 43 11.70 10.51 -5.28
N VAL A 44 11.92 11.03 -6.48
CA VAL A 44 13.29 11.33 -6.94
C VAL A 44 13.82 12.52 -6.16
N SER A 45 15.03 12.37 -5.61
CA SER A 45 15.67 13.39 -4.80
C SER A 45 17.17 13.16 -4.77
N PRO A 46 18.02 14.20 -4.86
CA PRO A 46 19.46 14.06 -4.67
C PRO A 46 19.88 13.51 -3.30
N LYS A 47 18.98 13.56 -2.30
CA LYS A 47 19.18 12.96 -0.96
C LYS A 47 18.83 11.47 -0.93
N GLY A 48 18.31 10.95 -2.03
CA GLY A 48 17.86 9.58 -2.19
C GLY A 48 18.99 8.57 -2.23
N LYS A 49 18.60 7.30 -2.28
CA LYS A 49 19.54 6.19 -2.47
C LYS A 49 19.68 5.91 -3.95
N GLU A 50 20.92 5.80 -4.40
CA GLU A 50 21.26 5.43 -5.79
C GLU A 50 20.52 4.16 -6.24
N CYS A 51 19.96 4.25 -7.45
CA CYS A 51 19.24 3.19 -8.13
C CYS A 51 19.15 3.47 -9.63
N SER A 52 19.07 2.40 -10.43
CA SER A 52 18.86 2.52 -11.86
C SER A 52 17.90 1.46 -12.40
N THR A 53 17.16 1.83 -13.45
CA THR A 53 16.23 0.98 -14.18
C THR A 53 16.38 1.26 -15.67
N THR A 54 16.57 0.21 -16.47
CA THR A 54 16.51 0.31 -17.93
C THR A 54 15.10 -0.03 -18.40
N PHE A 55 14.57 0.75 -19.33
CA PHE A 55 13.24 0.59 -19.90
C PHE A 55 13.33 0.43 -21.41
N HIS A 56 12.56 -0.51 -21.96
CA HIS A 56 12.42 -0.70 -23.40
C HIS A 56 10.93 -0.69 -23.78
N LYS A 57 10.55 0.10 -24.77
CA LYS A 57 9.18 0.07 -25.30
C LYS A 57 8.95 -1.25 -26.03
N LEU A 58 7.89 -1.96 -25.65
CA LEU A 58 7.39 -3.15 -26.34
C LEU A 58 6.34 -2.80 -27.40
N GLY A 59 5.60 -1.71 -27.20
CA GLY A 59 4.67 -1.19 -28.21
C GLY A 59 3.92 0.04 -27.72
N TYR A 60 3.31 0.76 -28.67
CA TYR A 60 2.51 1.95 -28.41
C TYR A 60 1.09 1.77 -28.98
N ASN A 61 0.09 2.20 -28.22
CA ASN A 61 -1.30 2.20 -28.60
C ASN A 61 -1.82 3.65 -28.72
N ALA A 62 -1.91 4.13 -29.95
CA ALA A 62 -2.38 5.47 -30.26
C ALA A 62 -3.85 5.73 -29.85
N LYS A 63 -4.70 4.70 -29.77
CA LYS A 63 -6.12 4.88 -29.39
C LYS A 63 -6.27 5.27 -27.93
N THR A 64 -5.50 4.62 -27.07
CA THR A 64 -5.49 4.89 -25.62
C THR A 64 -4.43 5.92 -25.20
N ASN A 65 -3.55 6.30 -26.12
CA ASN A 65 -2.31 7.03 -25.84
C ASN A 65 -1.50 6.39 -24.70
N THR A 66 -1.21 5.09 -24.80
CA THR A 66 -0.43 4.35 -23.79
C THR A 66 0.63 3.47 -24.44
N SER A 67 1.70 3.18 -23.70
CA SER A 67 2.77 2.28 -24.13
C SER A 67 2.90 1.08 -23.21
N VAL A 68 3.29 -0.06 -23.76
CA VAL A 68 3.72 -1.23 -22.98
C VAL A 68 5.24 -1.20 -22.90
N VAL A 69 5.79 -1.34 -21.71
CA VAL A 69 7.23 -1.15 -21.44
C VAL A 69 7.77 -2.35 -20.66
N LEU A 70 8.92 -2.86 -21.09
CA LEU A 70 9.75 -3.80 -20.35
C LEU A 70 10.66 -3.01 -19.40
N CYS A 71 10.63 -3.35 -18.11
CA CYS A 71 11.43 -2.71 -17.08
C CYS A 71 12.46 -3.69 -16.52
N LEU A 72 13.72 -3.27 -16.50
CA LEU A 72 14.88 -4.00 -16.02
C LEU A 72 15.51 -3.25 -14.85
N PRO A 73 15.01 -3.43 -13.61
CA PRO A 73 15.59 -2.78 -12.45
C PRO A 73 16.92 -3.43 -12.06
N HIS A 74 18.00 -2.64 -12.03
CA HIS A 74 19.34 -3.08 -11.60
C HIS A 74 19.51 -3.04 -10.07
N THR A 75 18.55 -2.40 -9.40
CA THR A 75 18.46 -2.25 -7.94
C THR A 75 17.05 -2.58 -7.45
N GLY A 76 16.83 -2.56 -6.14
CA GLY A 76 15.53 -2.89 -5.54
C GLY A 76 15.06 -1.86 -4.52
N ARG A 77 14.86 -0.61 -4.92
CA ARG A 77 14.27 0.43 -4.05
C ARG A 77 12.75 0.30 -3.99
N MET A 78 12.18 0.79 -2.89
CA MET A 78 10.72 0.83 -2.72
C MET A 78 10.10 1.67 -3.83
N HIS A 79 9.12 1.11 -4.55
CA HIS A 79 8.43 1.76 -5.67
C HIS A 79 9.31 2.21 -6.83
N GLN A 80 10.51 1.64 -6.99
CA GLN A 80 11.52 2.11 -7.96
C GLN A 80 10.98 2.33 -9.38
N ILE A 81 10.36 1.29 -9.96
CA ILE A 81 9.81 1.36 -11.32
C ILE A 81 8.75 2.45 -11.43
N ARG A 82 7.83 2.51 -10.45
CA ARG A 82 6.70 3.46 -10.44
C ARG A 82 7.19 4.91 -10.40
N VAL A 83 8.13 5.20 -9.49
CA VAL A 83 8.70 6.54 -9.30
C VAL A 83 9.56 6.97 -10.48
N HIS A 84 10.38 6.07 -11.04
CA HIS A 84 11.18 6.38 -12.24
C HIS A 84 10.30 6.66 -13.44
N LEU A 85 9.26 5.87 -13.67
CA LEU A 85 8.29 6.09 -14.76
C LEU A 85 7.54 7.42 -14.59
N GLN A 86 7.11 7.75 -13.37
CA GLN A 86 6.53 9.06 -13.06
C GLN A 86 7.51 10.21 -13.35
N TYR A 87 8.76 10.09 -12.87
CA TYR A 87 9.80 11.09 -13.09
C TYR A 87 10.07 11.33 -14.59
N LEU A 88 10.10 10.27 -15.39
CA LEU A 88 10.25 10.37 -16.85
C LEU A 88 9.03 11.01 -17.53
N GLY A 89 7.90 11.14 -16.84
CA GLY A 89 6.64 11.69 -17.36
C GLY A 89 5.72 10.65 -17.99
N TYR A 90 5.93 9.36 -17.69
CA TYR A 90 5.17 8.23 -18.21
C TYR A 90 4.67 7.36 -17.06
N PRO A 91 3.83 7.87 -16.14
CA PRO A 91 3.36 7.10 -15.00
C PRO A 91 2.57 5.86 -15.44
N VAL A 92 2.55 4.83 -14.58
CA VAL A 92 1.73 3.63 -14.81
C VAL A 92 0.26 4.04 -14.80
N VAL A 93 -0.50 3.64 -15.83
CA VAL A 93 -1.82 4.20 -16.15
C VAL A 93 -2.79 4.12 -14.97
N ASN A 94 -2.89 2.97 -14.32
CA ASN A 94 -3.83 2.77 -13.22
C ASN A 94 -3.14 2.84 -11.85
N ASP A 95 -1.98 3.53 -11.74
CA ASP A 95 -1.29 3.71 -10.47
C ASP A 95 -1.99 4.78 -9.63
N PRO A 96 -2.70 4.38 -8.56
CA PRO A 96 -3.51 5.30 -7.79
C PRO A 96 -2.68 6.34 -7.01
N LEU A 97 -1.39 6.04 -6.77
CA LEU A 97 -0.51 6.91 -6.01
C LEU A 97 0.26 7.85 -6.92
N TYR A 98 1.05 7.31 -7.86
CA TYR A 98 1.99 8.12 -8.63
C TYR A 98 1.38 8.70 -9.92
N ASN A 99 0.22 8.22 -10.36
CA ASN A 99 -0.50 8.80 -11.48
C ASN A 99 -1.58 9.79 -11.02
N HIS A 100 -1.20 10.80 -10.22
CA HIS A 100 -2.15 11.75 -9.63
C HIS A 100 -1.68 13.20 -9.76
N THR A 101 -2.63 14.13 -9.96
CA THR A 101 -2.36 15.58 -10.12
C THR A 101 -1.90 16.29 -8.85
N VAL A 102 -1.90 15.58 -7.72
CA VAL A 102 -1.31 16.06 -6.45
C VAL A 102 0.18 16.38 -6.60
N PHE A 103 0.85 15.69 -7.53
CA PHE A 103 2.24 15.92 -7.93
C PHE A 103 2.38 17.05 -8.97
N GLY A 104 1.35 17.87 -9.18
CA GLY A 104 1.31 18.93 -10.18
C GLY A 104 0.70 18.50 -11.52
N PRO A 105 0.58 19.44 -12.48
CA PRO A 105 -0.06 19.19 -13.78
C PRO A 105 0.69 18.16 -14.64
N GLU A 106 2.02 18.09 -14.51
CA GLU A 106 2.85 17.09 -15.18
C GLU A 106 3.09 15.84 -14.31
N LYS A 107 2.32 15.67 -13.23
CA LYS A 107 2.33 14.49 -12.36
C LYS A 107 3.74 14.13 -11.84
N GLY A 108 4.57 15.12 -11.51
CA GLY A 108 5.90 14.91 -10.94
C GLY A 108 7.02 14.65 -11.95
N LYS A 109 6.78 14.87 -13.25
CA LYS A 109 7.82 14.81 -14.29
C LYS A 109 9.04 15.66 -13.92
N ASN A 110 10.24 15.12 -14.15
CA ASN A 110 11.53 15.71 -13.78
C ASN A 110 11.66 16.08 -12.28
N GLY A 111 10.82 15.51 -11.40
CA GLY A 111 10.78 15.86 -9.99
C GLY A 111 10.11 17.21 -9.71
N ASN A 112 9.43 17.81 -10.69
CA ASN A 112 8.73 19.09 -10.50
C ASN A 112 7.35 18.88 -9.87
N ILE A 113 7.30 19.01 -8.54
CA ILE A 113 6.07 18.83 -7.76
C ILE A 113 5.41 20.19 -7.42
N GLY A 114 6.20 21.27 -7.37
CA GLY A 114 5.72 22.61 -7.04
C GLY A 114 5.22 22.79 -5.60
N LYS A 115 5.53 21.85 -4.69
CA LYS A 115 5.11 21.84 -3.28
C LYS A 115 6.27 21.44 -2.37
N THR A 116 6.19 21.79 -1.09
CA THR A 116 7.11 21.24 -0.08
C THR A 116 6.77 19.78 0.23
N ASP A 117 7.70 19.07 0.87
CA ASP A 117 7.48 17.68 1.27
C ASP A 117 6.34 17.55 2.28
N GLU A 118 6.22 18.50 3.21
CA GLU A 118 5.15 18.55 4.20
C GLU A 118 3.77 18.75 3.56
N GLU A 119 3.69 19.63 2.56
CA GLU A 119 2.46 19.87 1.79
C GLU A 119 2.07 18.64 0.97
N LEU A 120 3.03 18.04 0.27
CA LEU A 120 2.81 16.82 -0.50
C LEU A 120 2.30 15.69 0.39
N ILE A 121 2.92 15.47 1.56
CA ILE A 121 2.50 14.44 2.51
C ILE A 121 1.07 14.71 3.00
N ARG A 122 0.76 15.96 3.37
CA ARG A 122 -0.57 16.35 3.84
C ARG A 122 -1.64 16.06 2.78
N ASP A 123 -1.40 16.48 1.54
CA ASP A 123 -2.33 16.28 0.43
C ASP A 123 -2.49 14.80 0.11
N LEU A 124 -1.39 14.04 0.09
CA LEU A 124 -1.44 12.59 -0.16
C LEU A 124 -2.21 11.86 0.94
N ILE A 125 -2.03 12.21 2.21
CA ILE A 125 -2.82 11.64 3.31
C ILE A 125 -4.31 11.97 3.13
N SER A 126 -4.64 13.20 2.74
CA SER A 126 -6.03 13.61 2.50
C SER A 126 -6.67 12.87 1.32
N ILE A 127 -5.90 12.55 0.28
CA ILE A 127 -6.41 11.89 -0.93
C ILE A 127 -6.48 10.37 -0.73
N HIS A 128 -5.47 9.79 -0.09
CA HIS A 128 -5.26 8.35 0.07
C HIS A 128 -5.67 7.84 1.46
N ASN A 129 -6.54 8.57 2.16
CA ASN A 129 -7.14 8.04 3.39
C ASN A 129 -8.02 6.82 3.03
N ALA A 130 -8.09 5.86 3.96
CA ALA A 130 -8.89 4.65 3.77
C ALA A 130 -10.36 4.99 3.44
N GLU A 131 -10.86 6.12 3.91
CA GLU A 131 -12.22 6.63 3.67
C GLU A 131 -12.47 6.96 2.18
N ASN A 132 -11.49 7.54 1.47
CA ASN A 132 -11.57 7.79 0.02
C ASN A 132 -11.33 6.53 -0.81
N TRP A 133 -10.47 5.61 -0.35
CA TRP A 133 -10.14 4.39 -1.09
C TRP A 133 -11.22 3.32 -0.99
N LEU A 134 -11.86 3.22 0.18
CA LEU A 134 -12.92 2.25 0.46
C LEU A 134 -14.31 2.90 0.43
N GLY A 135 -14.46 4.15 -0.04
CA GLY A 135 -15.74 4.82 -0.27
C GLY A 135 -16.70 4.78 0.93
N MET A 136 -16.49 5.65 1.92
CA MET A 136 -17.47 5.85 2.98
C MET A 136 -18.73 6.56 2.46
N ASP A 137 -19.82 5.80 2.28
CA ASP A 137 -21.16 6.37 2.09
C ASP A 137 -21.81 6.61 3.47
N GLY A 138 -21.47 7.71 4.16
CA GLY A 138 -22.14 8.04 5.42
C GLY A 138 -21.52 9.18 6.24
N ASP A 139 -22.22 10.31 6.24
CA ASP A 139 -22.15 11.48 7.14
C ASP A 139 -20.77 12.14 7.36
N SER A 140 -20.59 13.29 6.73
CA SER A 140 -19.38 14.11 6.62
C SER A 140 -18.81 14.70 7.93
N ASP A 141 -19.29 14.29 9.11
CA ASP A 141 -18.85 14.87 10.40
C ASP A 141 -17.99 13.92 11.27
N LEU A 142 -17.66 12.73 10.76
CA LEU A 142 -16.90 11.70 11.48
C LEU A 142 -15.54 11.37 10.86
N SER A 143 -14.86 12.37 10.27
CA SER A 143 -13.48 12.20 9.81
C SER A 143 -12.54 11.94 10.99
N MET A 144 -11.86 10.80 10.98
CA MET A 144 -10.91 10.37 12.02
C MET A 144 -9.65 11.26 12.13
N PHE A 145 -9.50 12.21 11.21
CA PHE A 145 -8.38 13.14 11.11
C PHE A 145 -8.86 14.58 10.88
N LYS A 146 -9.66 15.15 11.79
CA LYS A 146 -9.71 16.62 11.88
C LYS A 146 -8.30 17.10 12.26
N PRO A 147 -7.69 18.07 11.55
CA PRO A 147 -6.41 18.63 11.99
C PRO A 147 -6.63 19.22 13.38
N ILE A 148 -5.86 18.80 14.37
CA ILE A 148 -5.72 19.56 15.61
C ILE A 148 -4.89 20.80 15.26
N LEU A 149 -5.51 21.76 14.57
CA LEU A 149 -5.04 23.11 14.39
C LEU A 149 -6.14 24.01 14.95
N ASN A 150 -6.02 24.28 16.24
CA ASN A 150 -6.46 25.47 16.96
C ASN A 150 -6.50 25.12 18.46
N TYR A 151 -5.35 25.16 19.11
CA TYR A 151 -5.30 25.50 20.54
C TYR A 151 -4.82 26.95 20.59
N GLU A 152 -5.78 27.86 20.66
CA GLU A 152 -5.52 29.20 21.18
C GLU A 152 -5.12 29.05 22.65
N GLU A 153 -4.07 29.78 23.04
CA GLU A 153 -3.62 29.88 24.42
C GLU A 153 -4.74 30.45 25.28
N ASP A 154 -5.27 29.65 26.20
CA ASP A 154 -6.01 30.19 27.35
C ASP A 154 -5.39 29.66 28.64
N GLU A 155 -4.69 30.57 29.31
CA GLU A 155 -4.26 30.42 30.68
C GLU A 155 -5.46 30.18 31.60
N LYS A 156 -5.45 29.03 32.29
CA LYS A 156 -5.80 28.95 33.72
C LYS A 156 -5.34 27.62 34.28
N GLY A 157 -4.31 27.71 35.10
CA GLY A 157 -3.66 26.55 35.70
C GLY A 157 -4.54 25.80 36.69
N LEU A 158 -4.35 24.49 36.72
CA LEU A 158 -4.44 23.72 37.95
C LEU A 158 -3.33 22.66 37.91
N SER A 159 -2.39 22.82 38.82
CA SER A 159 -1.29 21.92 39.10
C SER A 159 -1.79 20.57 39.60
N ARG A 160 -1.10 19.48 39.22
CA ARG A 160 -0.69 18.41 40.14
C ARG A 160 0.31 17.45 39.50
N GLU A 161 1.45 17.40 40.17
CA GLU A 161 2.64 16.57 40.04
C GLU A 161 2.43 15.10 39.60
N PRO A 162 3.41 14.49 38.92
CA PRO A 162 3.41 13.08 38.56
C PRO A 162 3.84 12.20 39.75
N SER A 163 3.31 10.98 39.84
CA SER A 163 3.80 9.99 40.81
C SER A 163 3.48 8.56 40.36
N PRO A 164 4.26 7.57 40.84
CA PRO A 164 5.05 6.73 39.95
C PRO A 164 4.67 5.23 40.02
N CYS A 165 5.19 4.47 39.07
CA CYS A 165 5.17 3.02 39.08
C CYS A 165 6.11 2.43 40.15
N GLU A 166 5.58 1.69 41.13
CA GLU A 166 6.34 0.70 41.91
C GLU A 166 5.50 -0.53 42.32
N ASN A 167 6.23 -1.62 42.57
CA ASN A 167 5.93 -3.04 42.66
C ASN A 167 4.93 -3.54 43.74
N ASN A 168 4.41 -4.75 43.46
CA ASN A 168 4.02 -5.86 44.37
C ASN A 168 3.27 -5.54 45.67
N MET A 169 2.02 -6.01 45.80
CA MET A 169 1.54 -6.71 47.00
C MET A 169 0.44 -7.73 46.68
N MET A 170 0.53 -8.88 47.36
CA MET A 170 -0.36 -10.04 47.31
C MET A 170 -1.73 -9.74 47.92
N VAL A 171 -2.80 -10.30 47.36
CA VAL A 171 -4.15 -10.31 47.95
C VAL A 171 -4.65 -11.77 48.00
N PRO A 172 -5.21 -12.25 49.13
CA PRO A 172 -5.55 -13.66 49.35
C PRO A 172 -6.86 -14.10 48.66
N PRO A 173 -7.08 -15.43 48.48
CA PRO A 173 -8.22 -15.93 47.71
C PRO A 173 -9.54 -15.91 48.52
N PRO A 174 -10.70 -15.75 47.84
CA PRO A 174 -12.03 -15.84 48.48
C PRO A 174 -12.47 -17.31 48.74
N PRO A 175 -13.42 -17.54 49.68
CA PRO A 175 -13.82 -18.87 50.15
C PRO A 175 -14.79 -19.61 49.20
N PRO A 176 -14.95 -20.94 49.32
CA PRO A 176 -15.76 -21.74 48.41
C PRO A 176 -17.23 -21.86 48.86
N LEU A 177 -18.17 -21.81 47.90
CA LEU A 177 -19.60 -22.11 48.09
C LEU A 177 -20.17 -22.81 46.82
N PRO A 178 -21.31 -23.52 46.92
CA PRO A 178 -21.37 -24.96 46.68
C PRO A 178 -21.84 -25.40 45.29
N SER A 179 -21.47 -26.64 44.98
CA SER A 179 -21.91 -27.48 43.86
C SER A 179 -23.43 -27.61 43.73
N LYS A 180 -23.95 -27.34 42.53
CA LYS A 180 -25.01 -28.12 41.84
C LYS A 180 -25.21 -27.63 40.38
N LEU A 181 -24.78 -28.49 39.42
CA LEU A 181 -25.43 -28.87 38.14
C LEU A 181 -25.82 -27.73 37.15
N LEU A 182 -25.52 -27.70 35.84
CA LEU A 182 -25.12 -28.72 34.86
C LEU A 182 -24.63 -28.02 33.54
N GLN A 183 -23.50 -28.47 32.99
CA GLN A 183 -23.11 -28.59 31.56
C GLN A 183 -23.27 -27.42 30.55
N CYS A 184 -22.13 -26.84 30.12
CA CYS A 184 -21.52 -27.20 28.83
C CYS A 184 -20.00 -26.98 28.90
N ALA A 185 -19.21 -27.92 28.39
CA ALA A 185 -17.76 -27.91 28.46
C ALA A 185 -17.17 -27.53 27.10
N ASN A 186 -16.88 -26.26 26.87
CA ASN A 186 -15.91 -25.87 25.86
C ASN A 186 -14.54 -25.72 26.54
N LYS A 187 -13.80 -26.83 26.55
CA LYS A 187 -12.37 -26.81 26.89
C LYS A 187 -11.64 -26.02 25.80
N VAL A 188 -11.20 -24.81 26.12
CA VAL A 188 -10.21 -24.11 25.31
C VAL A 188 -8.86 -24.79 25.56
N THR A 189 -8.51 -25.74 24.70
CA THR A 189 -7.16 -26.28 24.61
C THR A 189 -6.40 -25.47 23.56
N VAL A 190 -5.41 -24.69 24.00
CA VAL A 190 -4.40 -24.09 23.13
C VAL A 190 -3.52 -25.25 22.63
N ALA A 191 -3.92 -25.86 21.52
CA ALA A 191 -3.14 -26.84 20.79
C ALA A 191 -3.18 -26.45 19.31
N THR A 192 -2.00 -26.24 18.72
CA THR A 192 -1.81 -26.04 17.28
C THR A 192 -2.23 -27.31 16.55
N GLN A 193 -3.50 -27.39 16.18
CA GLN A 193 -3.99 -28.45 15.30
C GLN A 193 -3.46 -28.17 13.90
N THR A 194 -2.44 -28.92 13.50
CA THR A 194 -2.15 -29.18 12.09
C THR A 194 -3.17 -30.19 11.57
N GLY A 195 -4.45 -29.77 11.53
CA GLY A 195 -5.50 -30.51 10.85
C GLY A 195 -5.33 -30.36 9.34
N HIS A 196 -5.38 -31.47 8.62
CA HIS A 196 -5.45 -31.51 7.15
C HIS A 196 -6.88 -31.18 6.65
N GLU A 197 -7.62 -30.33 7.35
CA GLU A 197 -8.90 -29.85 6.84
C GLU A 197 -8.62 -28.64 5.96
N ALA A 198 -9.17 -28.66 4.75
CA ALA A 198 -9.10 -27.52 3.86
C ALA A 198 -9.70 -26.30 4.59
N PRO A 199 -9.05 -25.12 4.51
CA PRO A 199 -9.59 -23.92 5.13
C PRO A 199 -11.01 -23.68 4.62
N ASP A 200 -11.93 -23.41 5.54
CA ASP A 200 -13.29 -23.00 5.20
C ASP A 200 -13.23 -21.64 4.49
N LEU A 201 -13.43 -21.64 3.17
CA LEU A 201 -13.44 -20.44 2.35
C LEU A 201 -14.81 -19.76 2.30
N ALA A 202 -15.83 -20.34 2.93
CA ALA A 202 -17.18 -19.79 2.92
C ALA A 202 -17.29 -18.61 3.90
N PHE A 203 -17.82 -17.49 3.42
CA PHE A 203 -18.23 -16.39 4.27
C PHE A 203 -19.56 -16.75 4.95
N HIS A 204 -19.53 -16.90 6.28
CA HIS A 204 -20.69 -17.23 7.11
C HIS A 204 -21.21 -15.94 7.78
N PRO A 205 -22.28 -15.32 7.27
CA PRO A 205 -22.75 -14.02 7.77
C PRO A 205 -23.23 -14.07 9.23
N ASP A 206 -23.65 -15.24 9.71
CA ASP A 206 -24.04 -15.52 11.09
C ASP A 206 -22.88 -15.46 12.09
N LYS A 207 -21.62 -15.56 11.61
CA LYS A 207 -20.41 -15.41 12.43
C LYS A 207 -19.94 -13.96 12.53
N LEU A 208 -20.58 -13.01 11.83
CA LEU A 208 -20.22 -11.61 11.87
C LEU A 208 -20.69 -10.98 13.19
N THR A 209 -19.74 -10.66 14.07
CA THR A 209 -20.01 -9.97 15.35
C THR A 209 -19.70 -8.49 15.23
N THR A 210 -20.65 -7.63 15.59
CA THR A 210 -20.47 -6.17 15.67
C THR A 210 -20.51 -5.69 17.11
N ASP A 211 -19.57 -4.85 17.53
CA ASP A 211 -19.60 -4.20 18.85
C ASP A 211 -20.35 -2.85 18.76
N PRO A 212 -21.46 -2.64 19.51
CA PRO A 212 -22.20 -1.38 19.54
C PRO A 212 -21.39 -0.16 20.01
N HIS A 213 -20.28 -0.37 20.72
CA HIS A 213 -19.41 0.70 21.24
C HIS A 213 -18.14 0.90 20.41
N CYS A 214 -17.85 0.00 19.46
CA CYS A 214 -16.75 0.17 18.53
C CYS A 214 -17.18 1.06 17.36
N TYR A 215 -16.45 2.15 17.11
CA TYR A 215 -16.73 3.02 15.96
C TYR A 215 -16.40 2.31 14.63
N GLU A 216 -15.36 1.48 14.58
CA GLU A 216 -14.95 0.75 13.36
C GLU A 216 -16.04 -0.22 12.90
N CYS A 217 -16.71 -0.90 13.83
CA CYS A 217 -17.83 -1.80 13.52
C CYS A 217 -19.04 -1.08 12.89
N LYS A 218 -19.11 0.26 12.98
CA LYS A 218 -20.18 1.08 12.40
C LYS A 218 -19.79 1.66 11.04
N VAL A 219 -18.50 1.67 10.69
CA VAL A 219 -18.04 2.15 9.39
C VAL A 219 -18.38 1.10 8.34
N LYS A 220 -19.10 1.53 7.30
CA LYS A 220 -19.34 0.70 6.11
C LYS A 220 -18.31 1.07 5.06
N TYR A 221 -17.38 0.15 4.84
CA TYR A 221 -16.46 0.22 3.72
C TYR A 221 -17.11 -0.45 2.51
N ARG A 222 -16.96 0.17 1.35
CA ARG A 222 -17.26 -0.43 0.06
C ARG A 222 -16.21 -1.50 -0.24
N ASP A 223 -16.66 -2.66 -0.67
CA ASP A 223 -15.75 -3.66 -1.23
C ASP A 223 -15.10 -3.12 -2.51
N PRO A 224 -13.77 -3.20 -2.64
CA PRO A 224 -13.06 -2.75 -3.83
C PRO A 224 -13.52 -3.56 -5.04
N LYS A 225 -13.70 -2.91 -6.18
CA LYS A 225 -13.98 -3.61 -7.43
C LYS A 225 -12.72 -4.39 -7.85
N PRO A 226 -12.85 -5.49 -8.63
CA PRO A 226 -11.69 -6.22 -9.16
C PRO A 226 -10.65 -5.32 -9.85
N ARG A 227 -11.10 -4.28 -10.57
CA ARG A 227 -10.22 -3.29 -11.20
C ARG A 227 -9.35 -2.49 -10.21
N ASP A 228 -9.86 -2.25 -9.00
CA ASP A 228 -9.17 -1.48 -7.94
C ASP A 228 -8.08 -2.35 -7.28
N LEU A 229 -8.08 -3.67 -7.55
CA LEU A 229 -7.13 -4.64 -7.03
C LEU A 229 -5.99 -4.95 -8.02
N VAL A 230 -6.06 -4.43 -9.25
CA VAL A 230 -5.07 -4.68 -10.30
C VAL A 230 -4.18 -3.47 -10.47
N MET A 231 -2.88 -3.70 -10.65
CA MET A 231 -1.93 -2.67 -11.08
C MET A 231 -1.30 -3.11 -12.40
N TYR A 232 -1.16 -2.20 -13.36
CA TYR A 232 -0.54 -2.46 -14.67
C TYR A 232 0.99 -2.46 -14.58
N LEU A 233 1.49 -3.22 -13.61
CA LEU A 233 2.89 -3.51 -13.36
C LEU A 233 2.99 -4.98 -12.96
N HIS A 234 3.51 -5.80 -13.87
CA HIS A 234 3.55 -7.25 -13.75
C HIS A 234 4.97 -7.75 -13.55
N ALA A 235 5.15 -8.64 -12.58
CA ALA A 235 6.38 -9.37 -12.35
C ALA A 235 6.48 -10.53 -13.36
N TRP A 236 7.19 -10.32 -14.47
CA TRP A 236 7.13 -11.21 -15.61
C TRP A 236 8.15 -12.36 -15.54
N LYS A 237 9.44 -12.04 -15.36
CA LYS A 237 10.51 -13.04 -15.31
C LYS A 237 11.49 -12.81 -14.19
N TYR A 238 12.02 -13.91 -13.69
CA TYR A 238 13.13 -13.94 -12.76
C TYR A 238 14.15 -14.97 -13.21
N ARG A 239 15.43 -14.60 -13.18
CA ARG A 239 16.52 -15.49 -13.56
C ARG A 239 17.64 -15.39 -12.55
N GLY A 240 18.13 -16.53 -12.08
CA GLY A 240 19.31 -16.62 -11.22
C GLY A 240 20.24 -17.76 -11.64
N PRO A 241 21.32 -17.99 -10.90
CA PRO A 241 22.25 -19.08 -11.19
C PRO A 241 21.54 -20.44 -11.16
N GLY A 242 21.42 -21.08 -12.33
CA GLY A 242 20.84 -22.42 -12.48
C GLY A 242 19.31 -22.49 -12.49
N TRP A 243 18.59 -21.37 -12.56
CA TRP A 243 17.13 -21.38 -12.63
C TRP A 243 16.56 -20.16 -13.37
N SER A 244 15.36 -20.34 -13.93
CA SER A 244 14.55 -19.28 -14.50
C SER A 244 13.08 -19.54 -14.21
N TYR A 245 12.32 -18.48 -13.96
CA TYR A 245 10.88 -18.51 -13.78
C TYR A 245 10.24 -17.42 -14.64
N GLN A 246 9.09 -17.73 -15.23
CA GLN A 246 8.32 -16.82 -16.06
C GLN A 246 6.84 -17.11 -15.90
N THR A 247 6.03 -16.05 -15.91
CA THR A 247 4.57 -16.10 -15.96
C THR A 247 4.07 -15.74 -17.35
N GLU A 248 2.80 -16.07 -17.63
CA GLU A 248 2.09 -15.52 -18.78
C GLU A 248 1.90 -14.00 -18.61
N LEU A 249 1.82 -13.30 -19.75
CA LEU A 249 1.53 -11.87 -19.74
C LEU A 249 0.04 -11.63 -19.52
N PRO A 250 -0.33 -10.67 -18.65
CA PRO A 250 -1.73 -10.32 -18.45
C PRO A 250 -2.33 -9.68 -19.71
N GLU A 251 -3.65 -9.72 -19.85
CA GLU A 251 -4.32 -9.20 -21.05
C GLU A 251 -4.03 -7.72 -21.31
N TRP A 252 -3.97 -6.91 -20.25
CA TRP A 252 -3.64 -5.50 -20.35
C TRP A 252 -2.24 -5.21 -20.90
N ALA A 253 -1.35 -6.21 -20.99
CA ALA A 253 -0.02 -6.05 -21.58
C ALA A 253 0.00 -6.22 -23.11
N LYS A 254 -1.11 -6.61 -23.76
CA LYS A 254 -1.20 -6.66 -25.24
C LYS A 254 -1.23 -5.25 -25.80
N VAL A 255 -0.43 -4.92 -26.80
CA VAL A 255 -0.30 -3.54 -27.32
C VAL A 255 -1.65 -2.94 -27.68
N ASP A 256 -2.48 -3.69 -28.42
CA ASP A 256 -3.80 -3.30 -28.91
C ASP A 256 -4.92 -3.35 -27.86
N TRP A 257 -4.61 -3.73 -26.62
CA TRP A 257 -5.59 -3.79 -25.54
C TRP A 257 -6.20 -2.41 -25.25
N VAL A 258 -7.51 -2.44 -25.00
CA VAL A 258 -8.31 -1.31 -24.53
C VAL A 258 -9.05 -1.79 -23.29
N GLU A 259 -9.15 -0.93 -22.29
CA GLU A 259 -9.91 -1.26 -21.08
C GLU A 259 -11.38 -1.50 -21.45
N PRO A 260 -12.00 -2.60 -21.00
CA PRO A 260 -13.43 -2.81 -21.22
C PRO A 260 -14.25 -1.71 -20.56
N ASP A 261 -15.30 -1.25 -21.23
CA ASP A 261 -16.32 -0.41 -20.60
C ASP A 261 -17.08 -1.28 -19.57
N ASP A 262 -16.94 -0.95 -18.29
CA ASP A 262 -17.66 -1.55 -17.14
C ASP A 262 -19.18 -1.29 -17.20
#